data_AF-A0A956H1W7-F1
#
_entry.id   AF-A0A956H1W7-F1
#
_cell.length_a   1.000
_cell.length_b   1.000
_cell.length_c   1.000
_cell.angle_alpha   90.00
_cell.angle_beta   90.00
_cell.angle_gamma   90.00
#
_symmetry.space_group_name_H-M   'P 1'
#
loop_
_entity.id
_entity.type
_entity.pdbx_description
1 polymer ?
#
loop_
_entity_poly.entity_id
_entity_poly.type
_entity_poly.pdbx_seq_one_letter_code
_entity_poly.pdbx_strand_id
1 'polypeptide(L)' 'MPIVLENLNLADAERKLCEEALVSAGSIVEAANLLGITRHALKRRILKHQIEWPRPRVTGLQRPVESMLAPRPAMPVF' A
#
# COMPACT_ATOMS: atom_id res chain seq x y z
N MET A 1 -14.99 9.02 31.04
CA MET A 1 -14.29 10.01 30.19
C MET A 1 -15.27 10.43 29.10
N PRO A 2 -15.68 11.71 29.03
CA PRO A 2 -16.70 12.13 28.07
C PRO A 2 -16.12 12.11 26.65
N ILE A 3 -16.75 11.32 25.77
CA ILE A 3 -16.45 11.31 24.34
C ILE A 3 -17.22 12.48 23.72
N VAL A 4 -16.58 13.64 23.63
CA VAL A 4 -17.15 14.84 23.01
C VAL A 4 -16.81 14.82 21.52
N LEU A 5 -17.75 15.20 20.64
CA LEU A 5 -17.54 15.22 19.17
C LEU A 5 -16.33 16.08 18.76
N GLU A 6 -16.05 17.13 19.53
CA GLU A 6 -14.90 18.02 19.39
C GLU A 6 -13.55 17.30 19.55
N ASN A 7 -13.54 16.16 20.24
CA ASN A 7 -12.36 15.33 20.48
C ASN A 7 -12.17 14.23 19.41
N LEU A 8 -13.18 14.01 18.57
CA LEU A 8 -13.16 13.08 17.44
C LEU A 8 -12.74 13.84 16.18
N ASN A 9 -11.50 14.33 16.16
CA ASN A 9 -10.94 14.96 14.98
C ASN A 9 -10.80 13.94 13.86
N LEU A 10 -11.78 13.90 12.95
CA LEU A 10 -11.79 13.04 11.77
C LEU A 10 -10.48 13.18 10.97
N ALA A 11 -9.94 14.40 10.92
CA ALA A 11 -8.68 14.69 10.26
C ALA A 11 -7.46 14.03 10.91
N ASP A 12 -7.43 13.92 12.24
CA ASP A 12 -6.34 13.28 12.99
C ASP A 12 -6.44 11.75 12.90
N ALA A 13 -7.66 11.22 12.98
CA ALA A 13 -7.93 9.81 12.75
C ALA A 13 -7.56 9.39 11.32
N GLU A 14 -7.96 10.17 10.30
CA GLU A 14 -7.57 9.94 8.91
C GLU A 14 -6.06 9.99 8.71
N ARG A 15 -5.37 10.91 9.41
CA ARG A 15 -3.91 11.02 9.37
C ARG A 15 -3.26 9.74 9.90
N LYS A 16 -3.62 9.30 11.10
CA LYS A 16 -3.08 8.08 11.72
C LYS A 16 -3.35 6.84 10.87
N LEU A 17 -4.56 6.73 10.33
CA LEU A 17 -4.94 5.58 9.51
C LEU A 17 -4.15 5.56 8.19
N CYS A 18 -3.91 6.74 7.59
CA CYS A 18 -3.01 6.85 6.44
C CYS A 18 -1.57 6.49 6.82
N GLU A 19 -1.05 6.97 7.95
CA GLU A 19 0.30 6.66 8.45
C GLU A 19 0.48 5.17 8.73
N GLU A 20 -0.46 4.49 9.36
CA GLU A 20 -0.39 3.04 9.63
C GLU A 20 -0.45 2.22 8.35
N ALA A 21 -1.37 2.56 7.43
CA ALA A 21 -1.45 1.87 6.14
C ALA A 21 -0.18 2.05 5.32
N LEU A 22 0.41 3.24 5.41
CA LEU A 22 1.70 3.58 4.83
C LEU A 22 2.83 2.77 5.50
N VAL A 23 2.94 2.74 6.83
CA VAL A 23 3.97 1.94 7.51
C VAL A 23 3.84 0.44 7.18
N SER A 24 2.61 -0.07 7.12
CA SER A 24 2.33 -1.46 6.79
C SER A 24 2.58 -1.78 5.31
N ALA A 25 2.38 -0.82 4.40
CA ALA A 25 2.54 -1.01 2.97
C ALA A 25 3.70 -0.17 2.44
N GLY A 26 4.79 -0.82 2.02
CA GLY A 26 5.97 -0.15 1.46
C GLY A 26 5.74 0.63 0.15
N SER A 27 4.51 0.69 -0.36
CA SER A 27 4.11 1.41 -1.57
C SER A 27 2.79 2.14 -1.40
N ILE A 28 2.69 3.33 -2.00
CA ILE A 28 1.45 4.14 -2.05
C ILE A 28 0.30 3.34 -2.69
N VAL A 29 0.60 2.46 -3.64
CA VAL A 29 -0.41 1.65 -4.33
C VAL A 29 -0.99 0.59 -3.40
N GLU A 30 -0.13 -0.11 -2.66
CA GLU A 30 -0.55 -1.13 -1.68
C GLU A 30 -1.28 -0.48 -0.51
N ALA A 31 -0.77 0.64 0.01
CA ALA A 31 -1.44 1.41 1.06
C ALA A 31 -2.85 1.83 0.62
N ALA A 32 -2.99 2.38 -0.58
CA ALA A 32 -4.29 2.78 -1.12
C ALA A 32 -5.25 1.58 -1.26
N ASN A 33 -4.73 0.41 -1.66
CA ASN A 33 -5.52 -0.82 -1.75
C ASN A 33 -5.98 -1.32 -0.37
N LEU A 34 -5.12 -1.27 0.66
CA LEU A 34 -5.48 -1.63 2.03
C LEU A 34 -6.56 -0.72 2.62
N LEU A 35 -6.48 0.57 2.31
CA LEU A 35 -7.47 1.57 2.69
C LEU A 35 -8.77 1.51 1.86
N GLY A 36 -8.79 0.75 0.75
CA GLY A 36 -9.92 0.70 -0.18
C GLY A 36 -10.16 2.00 -0.94
N ILE A 37 -9.14 2.85 -1.08
CA ILE A 37 -9.23 4.13 -1.79
C ILE A 37 -8.33 4.15 -3.03
N THR A 38 -8.52 5.14 -3.90
CA THR A 38 -7.63 5.31 -5.05
C THR A 38 -6.28 5.90 -4.62
N ARG A 39 -5.22 5.55 -5.36
CA ARG A 39 -3.89 6.16 -5.24
C ARG A 39 -3.94 7.70 -5.25
N HIS A 40 -4.81 8.27 -6.10
CA HIS A 40 -4.97 9.73 -6.20
C HIS A 40 -5.63 10.33 -4.95
N ALA A 41 -6.61 9.65 -4.36
CA ALA A 41 -7.22 10.06 -3.10
C ALA A 41 -6.21 10.02 -1.96
N LEU A 42 -5.39 8.96 -1.88
CA LEU A 42 -4.34 8.83 -0.86
C LEU A 42 -3.29 9.94 -1.00
N LYS A 43 -2.83 10.22 -2.22
CA LYS A 43 -1.87 11.31 -2.48
C LYS A 43 -2.41 12.68 -2.05
N ARG A 44 -3.69 12.96 -2.32
CA ARG A 44 -4.35 14.20 -1.89
C ARG A 44 -4.45 14.30 -0.37
N ARG A 45 -4.71 13.19 0.33
CA ARG A 45 -4.76 13.14 1.80
C ARG A 45 -3.38 13.36 2.42
N ILE A 46 -2.33 12.73 1.88
CA ILE A 46 -0.95 12.95 2.34
C ILE A 46 -0.57 14.44 2.24
N LEU A 47 -0.91 15.10 1.13
CA LEU A 47 -0.69 16.54 0.95
C LEU A 47 -1.52 17.39 1.92
N LYS A 48 -2.81 17.05 2.11
CA LYS A 48 -3.72 17.78 2.98
C LYS A 48 -3.33 17.69 4.46
N HIS A 49 -2.87 16.53 4.90
CA HIS A 49 -2.50 16.27 6.30
C HIS A 49 -1.00 16.45 6.57
N GLN A 50 -0.22 16.90 5.57
CA GLN A 50 1.24 17.06 5.64
C GLN A 50 1.94 15.84 6.26
N ILE A 51 1.56 14.64 5.82
CA ILE A 51 2.15 13.40 6.32
C ILE A 51 3.54 13.28 5.69
N GLU A 52 4.57 13.39 6.52
CA GLU A 52 5.94 13.16 6.08
C GLU A 52 6.11 11.65 5.88
N TRP A 53 6.08 11.20 4.64
CA TRP A 53 6.26 9.79 4.28
C TRP A 53 7.75 9.47 4.25
N PRO A 54 8.29 8.72 5.24
CA PRO A 54 9.66 8.24 5.17
C PRO A 54 9.66 7.16 4.10
N ARG A 55 9.97 7.52 2.83
CA ARG A 55 10.02 6.55 1.73
C ARG A 55 10.89 5.37 2.18
N PRO A 56 10.31 4.19 2.48
CA PRO A 56 11.13 3.02 2.64
C PRO A 56 11.67 2.78 1.24
N ARG A 57 12.99 2.87 1.06
CA ARG A 57 13.62 2.41 -0.19
C ARG A 57 13.20 0.96 -0.31
N VAL A 58 12.28 0.68 -1.22
CA VAL A 58 11.80 -0.67 -1.50
C VAL A 58 13.01 -1.47 -1.96
N THR A 59 13.68 -2.13 -1.01
CA THR A 59 14.60 -3.22 -1.31
C THR A 59 13.70 -4.32 -1.82
N GLY A 60 13.86 -4.66 -3.10
CA GLY A 60 12.85 -5.32 -3.90
C GLY A 60 12.20 -6.52 -3.21
N LEU A 61 10.89 -6.42 -2.97
CA LEU A 61 10.08 -7.62 -2.82
C LEU A 61 10.04 -8.29 -4.19
N GLN A 62 10.79 -9.38 -4.28
CA GLN A 62 10.86 -10.25 -5.44
C GLN A 62 9.45 -10.70 -5.80
N ARG A 63 9.13 -10.59 -7.09
CA ARG A 63 8.02 -11.33 -7.69
C ARG A 63 8.46 -12.80 -7.64
N PRO A 64 7.75 -13.74 -6.98
CA PRO A 64 7.96 -15.14 -7.27
C PRO A 64 7.43 -15.37 -8.70
N VAL A 65 8.30 -15.20 -9.69
CA VAL A 65 8.12 -15.75 -11.03
C VAL A 65 8.48 -17.23 -10.97
N GLU A 66 7.79 -17.97 -10.11
CA GLU A 66 8.03 -19.39 -9.97
C GLU A 66 7.00 -20.17 -10.77
N SER A 67 7.53 -20.76 -11.84
CA SER A 67 7.16 -22.09 -12.31
C SER A 67 5.85 -22.23 -13.08
N MET A 68 5.89 -21.92 -14.38
CA MET A 68 5.27 -22.79 -15.40
C MET A 68 6.11 -22.76 -16.68
N LEU A 69 7.38 -23.17 -16.60
CA LEU A 69 8.11 -23.66 -17.76
C LEU A 69 7.70 -25.13 -17.97
N ALA A 70 6.66 -25.36 -18.77
CA ALA A 70 6.35 -26.70 -19.24
C ALA A 70 7.53 -27.24 -20.08
N PRO A 71 8.04 -28.45 -19.84
CA PRO A 71 9.04 -29.05 -20.71
C PRO A 71 8.40 -29.32 -22.08
N ARG A 72 9.01 -28.79 -23.15
CA ARG A 72 8.62 -29.12 -24.52
C ARG A 72 8.84 -30.62 -24.74
N PRO A 73 7.85 -31.38 -25.24
CA PRO A 73 8.09 -32.77 -25.63
C PRO A 73 9.03 -32.79 -26.85
N ALA A 74 10.15 -33.49 -26.72
CA ALA A 74 11.03 -33.80 -27.85
C ALA A 74 10.31 -34.78 -28.78
N MET A 75 10.11 -34.39 -30.04
CA MET A 75 9.58 -35.30 -31.05
C MET A 75 10.67 -36.29 -31.48
N PRO A 76 10.38 -37.60 -31.58
CA PRO A 76 11.29 -38.56 -32.18
C PRO A 76 11.34 -38.32 -33.69
N VAL A 77 12.57 -38.22 -34.21
CA VAL A 77 12.86 -38.19 -35.65
C VAL A 77 12.72 -39.63 -36.15
N PHE A 78 11.74 -39.89 -37.00
CA PHE A 78 11.70 -41.08 -37.85
C PHE A 78 12.24 -40.74 -39.23
#